data_AF-A0A2S7UWH9-F1
#
_entry.id   AF-A0A2S7UWH9-F1
#
_cell.length_a   1.000
_cell.length_b   1.000
_cell.length_c   1.000
_cell.angle_alpha   90.00
_cell.angle_beta   90.00
_cell.angle_gamma   90.00
#
_symmetry.space_group_name_H-M   'P 1'
#
loop_
_entity.id
_entity.type
_entity.pdbx_description
1 polymer ?
#
loop_
_entity_poly.entity_id
_entity_poly.type
_entity_poly.pdbx_seq_one_letter_code
_entity_poly.pdbx_strand_id
1 'polypeptide(L)'
;MVTMASYKSFVCKIDDLLNELKSTNPAQESKSWYLVNHLSKLSYNCHSSTSAKEVNNSVKSLLRFAVDSLDWNSELSNKVNSLAEYHASLIKACE
;
A
#
# COMPACT_ATOMS: atom_id res chain seq x y z
N MET A 1 0.26 -22.80 9.86
CA MET A 1 1.59 -22.33 9.39
C MET A 1 1.57 -20.81 9.46
N VAL A 2 2.41 -20.19 10.29
CA VAL A 2 2.58 -18.74 10.27
C VAL A 2 3.43 -18.43 9.06
N THR A 3 2.84 -17.88 8.00
CA THR A 3 3.60 -17.40 6.84
C THR A 3 4.48 -16.26 7.31
N MET A 4 5.79 -16.50 7.37
CA MET A 4 6.77 -15.48 7.68
C MET A 4 6.61 -14.33 6.67
N ALA A 5 6.48 -13.10 7.16
CA ALA A 5 6.25 -11.96 6.29
C ALA A 5 7.41 -11.86 5.28
N SER A 6 7.10 -11.93 3.98
CA SER A 6 8.10 -11.78 2.92
C SER A 6 7.85 -10.52 2.09
N TYR A 7 8.92 -9.95 1.55
CA TYR A 7 8.82 -8.82 0.62
C TYR A 7 7.98 -9.17 -0.61
N LYS A 8 8.17 -10.37 -1.17
CA LYS A 8 7.35 -10.86 -2.30
C LYS A 8 5.85 -10.85 -1.96
N SER A 9 5.47 -11.33 -0.79
CA SER A 9 4.07 -11.31 -0.33
C SER A 9 3.54 -9.89 -0.12
N PHE A 10 4.38 -8.96 0.31
CA PHE A 10 4.02 -7.54 0.41
C PHE A 10 3.73 -6.95 -0.97
N VAL A 11 4.58 -7.20 -1.95
CA VAL A 11 4.38 -6.75 -3.34
C VAL A 11 3.08 -7.31 -3.91
N CYS A 12 2.82 -8.62 -3.76
CA CYS A 12 1.56 -9.22 -4.21
C CYS A 12 0.33 -8.54 -3.59
N LYS A 13 0.35 -8.26 -2.27
CA LYS A 13 -0.77 -7.57 -1.61
C LYS A 13 -1.03 -6.17 -2.14
N ILE A 14 0.03 -5.43 -2.50
CA ILE A 14 -0.09 -4.10 -3.11
C ILE A 14 -0.73 -4.23 -4.50
N ASP A 15 -0.23 -5.16 -5.32
CA ASP A 15 -0.70 -5.35 -6.69
C ASP A 15 -2.16 -5.85 -6.72
N ASP A 16 -2.53 -6.76 -5.81
CA ASP A 16 -3.89 -7.25 -5.67
C ASP A 16 -4.87 -6.12 -5.32
N LEU A 17 -4.53 -5.29 -4.33
CA LEU A 17 -5.36 -4.13 -3.96
C LEU A 17 -5.43 -3.10 -5.09
N LEU A 18 -4.33 -2.85 -5.77
CA LEU A 18 -4.29 -1.93 -6.91
C LEU A 18 -5.20 -2.41 -8.05
N ASN A 19 -5.16 -3.70 -8.36
CA ASN A 19 -6.00 -4.31 -9.39
C ASN A 19 -7.48 -4.31 -8.99
N GLU A 20 -7.78 -4.64 -7.74
CA GLU A 20 -9.15 -4.54 -7.18
C GLU A 20 -9.70 -3.14 -7.41
N LEU A 21 -8.98 -2.09 -6.99
CA LEU A 21 -9.45 -0.72 -7.12
C LEU A 21 -9.54 -0.26 -8.58
N LYS A 22 -8.57 -0.61 -9.43
CA LYS A 22 -8.64 -0.29 -10.87
C LYS A 22 -9.87 -0.93 -11.54
N SER A 23 -10.25 -2.13 -11.13
CA SER A 23 -11.41 -2.84 -11.69
C SER A 23 -12.74 -2.13 -11.40
N THR A 24 -12.79 -1.32 -10.34
CA THR A 24 -13.97 -0.49 -10.03
C THR A 24 -14.11 0.75 -10.92
N ASN A 25 -13.11 1.03 -11.77
CA ASN A 25 -13.02 2.23 -12.60
C ASN A 25 -13.35 3.52 -11.82
N PRO A 26 -12.53 3.88 -10.82
CA PRO A 26 -12.85 4.96 -9.90
C PRO A 26 -12.96 6.28 -10.66
N ALA A 27 -14.02 7.04 -10.35
CA ALA A 27 -14.24 8.36 -10.93
C ALA A 27 -13.01 9.25 -10.68
N GLN A 28 -12.62 10.02 -11.71
CA GLN A 28 -11.50 10.94 -11.61
C GLN A 28 -11.67 11.89 -10.41
N GLU A 29 -10.58 12.19 -9.71
CA GLU A 29 -10.55 13.04 -8.51
C GLU A 29 -11.33 12.49 -7.30
N SER A 30 -11.86 11.27 -7.36
CA SER A 30 -12.40 10.59 -6.18
C SER A 30 -11.29 10.15 -5.22
N LYS A 31 -11.64 9.92 -3.96
CA LYS A 31 -10.74 9.31 -2.95
C LYS A 31 -10.11 8.01 -3.47
N SER A 32 -10.90 7.17 -4.14
CA SER A 32 -10.43 5.91 -4.74
C SER A 32 -9.45 6.13 -5.89
N TRP A 33 -9.64 7.18 -6.70
CA TRP A 33 -8.70 7.54 -7.77
C TRP A 33 -7.35 8.00 -7.21
N TYR A 34 -7.34 8.86 -6.19
CA TYR A 34 -6.10 9.25 -5.51
C TYR A 34 -5.42 8.05 -4.84
N LEU A 35 -6.20 7.14 -4.23
CA LEU A 35 -5.67 5.92 -3.65
C LEU A 35 -4.96 5.05 -4.69
N VAL A 36 -5.56 4.87 -5.87
CA VAL A 36 -4.94 4.16 -7.01
C VAL A 36 -3.61 4.80 -7.42
N ASN A 37 -3.51 6.13 -7.41
CA ASN A 37 -2.26 6.83 -7.74
C ASN A 37 -1.17 6.56 -6.68
N HIS A 38 -1.50 6.62 -5.40
CA HIS A 38 -0.57 6.28 -4.31
C HIS A 38 -0.10 4.81 -4.39
N LEU A 39 -1.04 3.88 -4.61
CA LEU A 39 -0.72 2.45 -4.74
C LEU A 39 0.09 2.15 -6.00
N SER A 40 -0.18 2.82 -7.12
CA SER A 40 0.59 2.67 -8.36
C SER A 40 2.04 3.10 -8.15
N LYS A 41 2.26 4.22 -7.45
CA LYS A 41 3.62 4.68 -7.10
C LYS A 41 4.33 3.69 -6.16
N LEU A 42 3.62 3.18 -5.15
CA LEU A 42 4.17 2.19 -4.24
C LEU A 42 4.53 0.88 -4.97
N SER A 43 3.63 0.36 -5.80
CA SER A 43 3.87 -0.84 -6.63
C SER A 43 5.09 -0.64 -7.52
N TYR A 44 5.17 0.48 -8.26
CA TYR A 44 6.32 0.81 -9.09
C TYR A 44 7.64 0.79 -8.28
N ASN A 45 7.67 1.47 -7.14
CA ASN A 45 8.86 1.49 -6.29
C ASN A 45 9.19 0.10 -5.73
N CYS A 46 8.19 -0.73 -5.43
CA CYS A 46 8.44 -2.08 -4.95
C CYS A 46 9.11 -2.98 -6.01
N HIS A 47 8.76 -2.79 -7.28
CA HIS A 47 9.27 -3.59 -8.40
C HIS A 47 10.57 -3.04 -8.98
N SER A 48 10.77 -1.72 -8.96
CA SER A 48 11.83 -1.06 -9.74
C SER A 48 12.85 -0.28 -8.90
N SER A 49 12.55 0.06 -7.65
CA SER A 49 13.50 0.80 -6.82
C SER A 49 14.58 -0.13 -6.25
N THR A 50 15.83 0.34 -6.28
CA THR A 50 16.96 -0.27 -5.55
C THR A 50 17.07 0.27 -4.12
N SER A 51 16.19 1.20 -3.73
CA SER A 51 16.25 1.93 -2.46
C SER A 51 15.07 1.58 -1.55
N ALA A 52 15.36 0.86 -0.46
CA ALA A 52 14.37 0.58 0.59
C ALA A 52 13.74 1.87 1.18
N LYS A 53 14.48 3.00 1.12
CA LYS A 53 13.98 4.30 1.57
C LYS A 53 12.83 4.81 0.68
N GLU A 54 12.86 4.56 -0.63
CA GLU A 54 11.81 5.00 -1.55
C GLU A 54 10.52 4.21 -1.35
N VAL A 55 10.63 2.90 -1.13
CA VAL A 55 9.49 2.04 -0.73
C VAL A 55 8.90 2.55 0.58
N ASN A 56 9.73 2.76 1.61
CA ASN A 56 9.28 3.26 2.91
C ASN A 56 8.60 4.64 2.81
N ASN A 57 9.15 5.56 2.03
CA ASN A 57 8.54 6.88 1.81
C ASN A 57 7.19 6.77 1.10
N SER A 58 7.05 5.82 0.17
CA SER A 58 5.79 5.59 -0.55
C SER A 58 4.73 5.01 0.38
N VAL A 59 5.11 4.08 1.27
CA VAL A 59 4.23 3.55 2.34
C VAL A 59 3.78 4.67 3.28
N LYS A 60 4.70 5.53 3.73
CA LYS A 60 4.35 6.69 4.58
C LYS A 60 3.41 7.66 3.90
N SER A 61 3.63 7.93 2.61
CA SER A 61 2.75 8.79 1.81
C SER A 61 1.35 8.19 1.65
N LEU A 62 1.26 6.88 1.41
CA LEU A 62 -0.01 6.15 1.32
C LEU A 62 -0.77 6.20 2.65
N LEU A 63 -0.08 5.95 3.76
CA LEU A 63 -0.69 5.99 5.11
C LEU A 63 -1.20 7.38 5.45
N ARG A 64 -0.40 8.42 5.17
CA ARG A 64 -0.83 9.81 5.38
C ARG A 64 -2.10 10.15 4.61
N PHE A 65 -2.16 9.78 3.33
CA PHE A 65 -3.37 9.96 2.53
C PHE A 65 -4.58 9.24 3.16
N ALA A 66 -4.40 8.00 3.60
CA ALA A 66 -5.48 7.23 4.23
C ALA A 66 -6.02 7.90 5.50
N VAL A 67 -5.14 8.42 6.36
CA VAL A 67 -5.52 9.13 7.59
C VAL A 67 -6.21 10.47 7.29
N ASP A 68 -5.66 11.23 6.34
CA ASP A 68 -6.13 12.59 6.06
C ASP A 68 -7.43 12.61 5.24
N SER A 69 -7.69 11.59 4.42
CA SER A 69 -8.72 11.63 3.36
C SER A 69 -9.76 10.51 3.40
N LEU A 70 -9.44 9.31 3.88
CA LEU A 70 -10.40 8.21 3.92
C LEU A 70 -11.26 8.27 5.18
N ASP A 71 -12.47 7.74 5.09
CA ASP A 71 -13.35 7.68 6.25
C ASP A 71 -12.76 6.69 7.27
N TRP A 72 -12.79 7.07 8.54
CA TRP A 72 -12.21 6.26 9.60
C TRP A 72 -12.90 4.89 9.67
N ASN A 73 -12.09 3.82 9.79
CA ASN A 73 -12.54 2.43 9.78
C ASN A 73 -13.30 1.97 8.51
N SER A 74 -13.25 2.76 7.43
CA SER A 74 -13.70 2.28 6.13
C SER A 74 -12.87 1.10 5.65
N GLU A 75 -13.46 0.28 4.77
CA GLU A 75 -12.77 -0.88 4.18
C GLU A 75 -11.42 -0.49 3.54
N LEU A 76 -11.38 0.64 2.81
CA LEU A 76 -10.17 1.14 2.19
C LEU A 76 -9.12 1.57 3.22
N SER A 77 -9.53 2.26 4.29
CA SER A 77 -8.63 2.66 5.37
C SER A 77 -8.01 1.42 6.04
N ASN A 78 -8.82 0.40 6.33
CA ASN A 78 -8.35 -0.85 6.95
C ASN A 78 -7.37 -1.61 6.05
N LYS A 79 -7.64 -1.68 4.74
CA LYS A 79 -6.75 -2.30 3.75
C LYS A 79 -5.40 -1.58 3.68
N VAL A 80 -5.39 -0.25 3.67
CA VAL A 80 -4.14 0.55 3.67
C VAL A 80 -3.37 0.37 4.98
N ASN A 81 -4.04 0.41 6.13
CA ASN A 81 -3.41 0.20 7.43
C ASN A 81 -2.77 -1.20 7.50
N SER A 82 -3.46 -2.22 7.02
CA SER A 82 -2.94 -3.60 6.95
C SER A 82 -1.67 -3.69 6.10
N LEU A 83 -1.59 -2.97 4.97
CA LEU A 83 -0.37 -2.91 4.15
C LEU A 83 0.79 -2.23 4.89
N ALA A 84 0.51 -1.12 5.57
CA ALA A 84 1.52 -0.38 6.33
C ALA A 84 2.07 -1.21 7.51
N GLU A 85 1.20 -1.90 8.24
CA GLU A 85 1.56 -2.83 9.31
C GLU A 85 2.40 -3.99 8.79
N TYR A 86 2.00 -4.56 7.65
CA TYR A 86 2.76 -5.63 7.01
C TYR A 86 4.17 -5.16 6.64
N HIS A 87 4.31 -3.97 6.03
CA HIS A 87 5.61 -3.39 5.73
C HIS A 87 6.45 -3.13 6.99
N ALA A 88 5.84 -2.64 8.07
CA ALA A 88 6.52 -2.44 9.34
C ALA A 88 7.04 -3.77 9.93
N SER A 89 6.30 -4.87 9.78
CA SER A 89 6.74 -6.20 10.22
C SER A 89 7.95 -6.71 9.43
N LEU A 90 8.06 -6.37 8.14
CA LEU A 90 9.23 -6.71 7.31
C LEU A 90 10.47 -5.98 7.80
N ILE A 91 10.37 -4.70 8.13
CA ILE A 91 11.50 -3.91 8.63
C ILE A 91 12.00 -4.49 9.95
N LYS A 92 11.09 -4.77 10.89
CA LYS A 92 11.44 -5.33 12.21
C LYS A 92 12.08 -6.71 12.14
N ALA A 93 11.76 -7.51 11.12
CA ALA A 93 12.35 -8.83 10.93
C ALA A 93 13.78 -8.78 10.37
N CYS A 94 14.22 -7.62 9.87
CA CYS A 94 15.57 -7.38 9.35
C CYS A 94 16.51 -6.73 10.38
N GLU A 95 16.00 -6.33 11.55
CA GLU A 95 16.76 -5.81 12.71
C GLU A 95 17.14 -6.95 13.66
#